data_AF-A0A6P0I6Z2-F1
#
_entry.id   AF-A0A6P0I6Z2-F1
#
_cell.length_a   1.000
_cell.length_b   1.000
_cell.length_c   1.000
_cell.angle_alpha   90.00
_cell.angle_beta   90.00
_cell.angle_gamma   90.00
#
_symmetry.space_group_name_H-M   'P 1'
#
loop_
_entity.id
_entity.type
_entity.pdbx_description
1 polymer ?
#
loop_
_entity_poly.entity_id
_entity_poly.type
_entity_poly.pdbx_seq_one_letter_code
_entity_poly.pdbx_strand_id
1 'polypeptide(L)'
;MEENFKGSKAINVELKTYTGVVVSFLWKTGKIATKSDGFFHFESSEPLSFGDYVSCGLCHTSEYDKKEAINVKKIPRDDEYQEIFNICVNSNDSEIATPFIQNLYKEFFQIVSNFNNSDYPYAQYLQKYWEELYKEVRENKDDKQLIKEWEPSVDIDKFKYAQMVSARGAEKLVIKFSCAFRYQVEDISIHQITEQSSDWKLGDIRLDQKTLLDVKNSRFTVKSKDPKAYSEFCVPKFKHKRTHQDEEKKEVYIVGVLSPYLQKQFIDGEEKLKGVENPKILGIFYQKLLEE
;
A
#
# COMPACT_ATOMS: atom_id res chain seq x y z
N MET A 1 44.89 -57.66 -9.15
CA MET A 1 45.55 -56.55 -9.85
C MET A 1 44.82 -55.29 -9.44
N GLU A 2 45.33 -54.57 -8.45
CA GLU A 2 44.85 -53.23 -8.09
C GLU A 2 45.47 -52.24 -9.09
N GLU A 3 44.67 -51.75 -10.03
CA GLU A 3 45.09 -50.66 -10.90
C GLU A 3 45.17 -49.37 -10.07
N ASN A 4 46.39 -48.97 -9.75
CA ASN A 4 46.71 -47.65 -9.23
C ASN A 4 46.36 -46.58 -10.27
N PHE A 5 45.12 -46.08 -10.24
CA PHE A 5 44.75 -44.85 -10.92
C PHE A 5 45.50 -43.67 -10.28
N LYS A 6 46.72 -43.38 -10.76
CA LYS A 6 47.34 -42.07 -10.58
C LYS A 6 46.54 -41.07 -11.39
N GLY A 7 45.53 -40.46 -10.77
CA GLY A 7 44.73 -39.42 -11.40
C GLY A 7 45.61 -38.33 -12.00
N SER A 8 45.41 -38.05 -13.28
CA SER A 8 46.04 -36.93 -13.98
C SER A 8 45.67 -35.63 -13.28
N LYS A 9 46.65 -34.81 -12.89
CA LYS A 9 46.38 -33.49 -12.32
C LYS A 9 45.80 -32.58 -13.41
N ALA A 10 44.69 -31.92 -13.13
CA ALA A 10 44.19 -30.85 -13.98
C ALA A 10 45.21 -29.70 -13.97
N ILE A 11 45.64 -29.26 -15.16
CA ILE A 11 46.53 -28.12 -15.37
C ILE A 11 45.66 -27.00 -15.94
N ASN A 12 45.80 -25.77 -15.43
CA ASN A 12 45.05 -24.57 -15.85
C ASN A 12 43.54 -24.61 -15.58
N VAL A 13 43.13 -24.93 -14.35
CA VAL A 13 41.72 -24.80 -13.93
C VAL A 13 41.42 -23.32 -13.66
N GLU A 14 40.64 -22.68 -14.53
CA GLU A 14 40.07 -21.36 -14.26
C GLU A 14 38.80 -21.50 -13.42
N LEU A 15 38.77 -20.83 -12.27
CA LEU A 15 37.58 -20.76 -11.44
C LEU A 15 36.58 -19.81 -12.10
N LYS A 16 35.44 -20.36 -12.54
CA LYS A 16 34.34 -19.53 -13.05
C LYS A 16 33.82 -18.63 -11.92
N THR A 17 33.83 -17.33 -12.17
CA THR A 17 33.35 -16.31 -11.23
C THR A 17 31.92 -15.92 -11.57
N TYR A 18 31.13 -15.68 -10.54
CA TYR A 18 29.74 -15.27 -10.58
C TYR A 18 29.58 -13.98 -9.78
N THR A 19 28.56 -13.22 -10.11
CA THR A 19 28.14 -12.03 -9.36
C THR A 19 26.84 -12.33 -8.61
N GLY A 20 26.64 -11.63 -7.51
CA GLY A 20 25.46 -11.82 -6.67
C GLY A 20 25.25 -10.71 -5.66
N VAL A 21 24.09 -10.73 -5.00
CA VAL A 21 23.76 -9.83 -3.90
C VAL A 21 23.61 -10.63 -2.61
N VAL A 22 24.23 -10.15 -1.54
CA VAL A 22 24.08 -10.74 -0.20
C VAL A 22 22.66 -10.54 0.29
N VAL A 23 21.92 -11.63 0.51
CA VAL A 23 20.52 -11.61 0.97
C VAL A 23 20.38 -11.91 2.46
N SER A 24 21.40 -12.52 3.08
CA SER A 24 21.53 -12.64 4.53
C SER A 24 23.00 -12.79 4.93
N PHE A 25 23.38 -12.27 6.09
CA PHE A 25 24.72 -12.45 6.65
C PHE A 25 24.71 -12.33 8.18
N LEU A 26 25.16 -13.38 8.86
CA LEU A 26 25.20 -13.48 10.31
C LEU A 26 26.41 -14.31 10.77
N TRP A 27 27.20 -13.78 11.71
CA TRP A 27 28.37 -14.45 12.31
C TRP A 27 29.30 -15.13 11.29
N LYS A 28 29.54 -14.48 10.13
CA LYS A 28 30.38 -14.92 9.00
C LYS A 28 29.73 -15.85 7.98
N THR A 29 28.50 -16.30 8.20
CA THR A 29 27.77 -17.13 7.23
C THR A 29 26.61 -16.37 6.62
N GLY A 30 26.27 -16.66 5.37
CA GLY A 30 25.20 -15.93 4.70
C GLY A 30 24.66 -16.63 3.46
N LYS A 31 23.76 -15.93 2.76
CA LYS A 31 23.25 -16.33 1.45
C LYS A 31 23.51 -15.25 0.41
N ILE A 32 23.86 -15.66 -0.80
CA ILE A 32 23.99 -14.80 -1.98
C ILE A 32 22.96 -15.22 -3.02
N ALA A 33 22.22 -14.25 -3.56
CA ALA A 33 21.41 -14.46 -4.75
C ALA A 33 22.24 -14.17 -6.00
N THR A 34 22.22 -15.07 -6.97
CA THR A 34 22.83 -14.84 -8.29
C THR A 34 21.76 -14.88 -9.38
N LYS A 35 22.10 -14.32 -10.54
CA LYS A 35 21.20 -14.30 -11.71
C LYS A 35 20.89 -15.70 -12.25
N SER A 36 21.87 -16.60 -12.25
CA SER A 36 21.81 -17.84 -13.03
C SER A 36 21.42 -19.09 -12.22
N ASP A 37 21.63 -19.10 -10.91
CA ASP A 37 21.66 -20.36 -10.17
C ASP A 37 21.01 -20.31 -8.76
N GLY A 38 20.27 -19.25 -8.46
CA GLY A 38 19.49 -19.14 -7.22
C GLY A 38 20.31 -18.66 -6.03
N PHE A 39 20.08 -19.27 -4.87
CA PHE A 39 20.67 -18.83 -3.59
C PHE A 39 21.79 -19.78 -3.14
N PHE A 40 22.91 -19.19 -2.74
CA PHE A 40 24.10 -19.92 -2.33
C PHE A 40 24.49 -19.58 -0.92
N HIS A 41 24.78 -20.60 -0.12
CA HIS A 41 25.42 -20.40 1.16
C HIS A 41 26.87 -19.97 0.98
N PHE A 42 27.33 -19.07 1.83
CA PHE A 42 28.74 -18.70 1.88
C PHE A 42 29.21 -18.54 3.31
N GLU A 43 30.51 -18.70 3.50
CA GLU A 43 31.24 -18.23 4.67
C GLU A 43 32.27 -17.19 4.22
N SER A 44 32.31 -16.05 4.88
CA SER A 44 33.28 -14.99 4.56
C SER A 44 33.82 -14.33 5.82
N SER A 45 35.12 -14.05 5.79
CA SER A 45 35.79 -13.20 6.77
C SER A 45 35.69 -11.72 6.41
N GLU A 46 35.22 -11.39 5.20
CA GLU A 46 34.98 -10.00 4.81
C GLU A 46 33.79 -9.41 5.57
N PRO A 47 33.84 -8.11 5.92
CA PRO A 47 32.72 -7.42 6.54
C PRO A 47 31.65 -7.14 5.47
N LEU A 48 30.81 -8.13 5.21
CA LEU A 48 29.69 -8.03 4.28
C LEU A 48 28.42 -7.57 4.99
N SER A 49 27.52 -6.95 4.25
CA SER A 49 26.19 -6.53 4.71
C SER A 49 25.12 -6.94 3.72
N PHE A 50 23.88 -6.99 4.19
CA PHE A 50 22.71 -7.15 3.33
C PHE A 50 22.72 -6.13 2.19
N GLY A 51 22.46 -6.58 0.96
CA GLY A 51 22.45 -5.74 -0.24
C GLY A 51 23.82 -5.41 -0.82
N ASP A 52 24.91 -5.94 -0.23
CA ASP A 52 26.24 -5.83 -0.83
C ASP A 52 26.32 -6.66 -2.12
N TYR A 53 26.88 -6.03 -3.15
CA TYR A 53 27.16 -6.68 -4.42
C TYR A 53 28.53 -7.37 -4.35
N VAL A 54 28.58 -8.64 -4.73
CA VAL A 54 29.75 -9.50 -4.52
C VAL A 54 30.09 -10.31 -5.76
N SER A 55 31.37 -10.60 -5.94
CA SER A 55 31.86 -11.66 -6.82
C SER A 55 32.18 -12.91 -5.99
N CYS A 56 31.85 -14.10 -6.49
CA CYS A 56 32.19 -15.36 -5.86
C CYS A 56 32.48 -16.46 -6.89
N GLY A 57 33.24 -17.48 -6.50
CA GLY A 57 33.26 -18.75 -7.20
C GLY A 57 32.17 -19.67 -6.66
N LEU A 58 31.69 -20.62 -7.46
CA LEU A 58 30.77 -21.65 -6.99
C LEU A 58 31.49 -22.99 -6.86
N CYS A 59 31.33 -23.65 -5.72
CA CYS A 59 31.75 -25.04 -5.54
C CYS A 59 30.55 -25.92 -5.18
N HIS A 60 30.66 -27.19 -5.54
CA HIS A 60 29.69 -28.20 -5.19
C HIS A 60 30.35 -29.23 -4.27
N THR A 61 29.80 -29.36 -3.07
CA THR A 61 30.34 -30.24 -2.04
C THR A 61 29.56 -31.55 -2.09
N SER A 62 30.14 -32.56 -2.75
CA SER A 62 29.47 -33.85 -3.04
C SER A 62 29.03 -34.62 -1.79
N GLU A 63 29.71 -34.40 -0.66
CA GLU A 63 29.38 -35.01 0.64
C GLU A 63 28.00 -34.58 1.17
N TYR A 64 27.53 -33.38 0.82
CA TYR A 64 26.29 -32.81 1.32
C TYR A 64 25.29 -32.42 0.22
N ASP A 65 25.65 -32.65 -1.06
CA ASP A 65 24.90 -32.19 -2.23
C ASP A 65 24.57 -30.69 -2.16
N LYS A 66 25.53 -29.89 -1.67
CA LYS A 66 25.35 -28.44 -1.44
C LYS A 66 26.14 -27.62 -2.45
N LYS A 67 25.51 -26.55 -2.92
CA LYS A 67 26.20 -25.49 -3.68
C LYS A 67 26.61 -24.37 -2.73
N GLU A 68 27.89 -24.03 -2.73
CA GLU A 68 28.47 -23.01 -1.86
C GLU A 68 29.18 -21.95 -2.69
N ALA A 69 29.08 -20.71 -2.26
CA ALA A 69 29.84 -19.60 -2.80
C ALA A 69 31.14 -19.44 -2.00
N ILE A 70 32.26 -19.49 -2.72
CA ILE A 70 33.62 -19.37 -2.18
C ILE A 70 34.29 -18.10 -2.70
N ASN A 71 35.34 -17.65 -2.01
CA ASN A 71 36.08 -16.45 -2.37
C ASN A 71 35.16 -15.24 -2.57
N VAL A 72 34.16 -15.08 -1.70
CA VAL A 72 33.20 -13.98 -1.77
C VAL A 72 33.92 -12.67 -1.50
N LYS A 73 33.87 -11.76 -2.47
CA LYS A 73 34.47 -10.43 -2.40
C LYS A 73 33.47 -9.36 -2.75
N LYS A 74 33.41 -8.29 -1.96
CA LYS A 74 32.61 -7.10 -2.29
C LYS A 74 33.13 -6.41 -3.57
N ILE A 75 32.22 -6.07 -4.47
CA ILE A 75 32.52 -5.37 -5.73
C ILE A 75 31.62 -4.14 -5.93
N PRO A 76 32.03 -3.15 -6.74
CA PRO A 76 31.17 -2.01 -7.10
C PRO A 76 29.93 -2.47 -7.87
N ARG A 77 28.79 -1.80 -7.64
CA ARG A 77 27.54 -2.06 -8.36
C ARG A 77 27.68 -1.70 -9.85
N ASP A 78 27.17 -2.57 -10.71
CA ASP A 78 27.09 -2.38 -12.15
C ASP A 78 25.64 -2.57 -12.64
N ASP A 79 25.44 -2.73 -13.95
CA ASP A 79 24.11 -2.92 -14.54
C ASP A 79 23.48 -4.28 -14.13
N GLU A 80 24.29 -5.30 -13.87
CA GLU A 80 23.82 -6.63 -13.48
C GLU A 80 23.28 -6.65 -12.04
N TYR A 81 23.77 -5.76 -11.17
CA TYR A 81 23.22 -5.57 -9.84
C TYR A 81 21.69 -5.34 -9.87
N GLN A 82 21.18 -4.52 -10.79
CA GLN A 82 19.75 -4.20 -10.82
C GLN A 82 18.89 -5.40 -11.23
N GLU A 83 19.39 -6.25 -12.12
CA GLU A 83 18.69 -7.47 -12.49
C GLU A 83 18.59 -8.44 -11.31
N ILE A 84 19.70 -8.64 -10.58
CA ILE A 84 19.73 -9.52 -9.40
C ILE A 84 18.87 -8.93 -8.26
N PHE A 85 18.90 -7.61 -8.09
CA PHE A 85 18.04 -6.90 -7.14
C PHE A 85 16.56 -7.14 -7.46
N ASN A 86 16.16 -7.02 -8.72
CA ASN A 86 14.78 -7.27 -9.16
C ASN A 86 14.37 -8.74 -8.96
N ILE A 87 15.28 -9.70 -9.15
CA ILE A 87 15.02 -11.11 -8.82
C ILE A 87 14.72 -11.26 -7.32
N CYS A 88 15.48 -10.60 -6.45
CA CYS A 88 15.28 -10.67 -5.01
C CYS A 88 13.94 -10.04 -4.59
N VAL A 89 13.59 -8.87 -5.13
CA VAL A 89 12.32 -8.18 -4.86
C VAL A 89 11.11 -9.02 -5.28
N ASN A 90 11.20 -9.71 -6.42
CA ASN A 90 10.12 -10.53 -6.97
C ASN A 90 10.17 -12.00 -6.52
N SER A 91 11.02 -12.33 -5.54
CA SER A 91 11.11 -13.69 -5.00
C SER A 91 9.80 -14.08 -4.29
N ASN A 92 9.34 -15.32 -4.50
CA ASN A 92 8.24 -15.90 -3.72
C ASN A 92 8.64 -16.21 -2.27
N ASP A 93 9.94 -16.19 -1.96
CA ASP A 93 10.46 -16.36 -0.61
C ASP A 93 10.39 -15.02 0.14
N SER A 94 9.46 -14.93 1.10
CA SER A 94 9.26 -13.72 1.90
C SER A 94 10.47 -13.34 2.76
N GLU A 95 11.31 -14.31 3.15
CA GLU A 95 12.54 -14.02 3.90
C GLU A 95 13.55 -13.25 3.05
N ILE A 96 13.42 -13.35 1.72
CA ILE A 96 14.31 -12.72 0.75
C ILE A 96 13.67 -11.44 0.20
N ALA A 97 12.40 -11.47 -0.21
CA ALA A 97 11.75 -10.30 -0.78
C ALA A 97 11.57 -9.17 0.24
N THR A 98 11.20 -9.49 1.50
CA THR A 98 10.84 -8.49 2.50
C THR A 98 11.98 -7.52 2.80
N PRO A 99 13.21 -7.96 3.11
CA PRO A 99 14.32 -7.04 3.38
C PRO A 99 14.67 -6.15 2.18
N PHE A 100 14.54 -6.66 0.94
CA PHE A 100 14.81 -5.88 -0.26
C PHE A 100 13.75 -4.79 -0.49
N ILE A 101 12.47 -5.13 -0.31
CA ILE A 101 11.37 -4.17 -0.36
C ILE A 101 11.53 -3.12 0.74
N GLN A 102 11.86 -3.54 1.97
CA GLN A 102 12.10 -2.62 3.08
C GLN A 102 13.25 -1.66 2.81
N ASN A 103 14.34 -2.15 2.22
CA ASN A 103 15.47 -1.32 1.86
C ASN A 103 15.15 -0.37 0.69
N LEU A 104 14.45 -0.85 -0.34
CA LEU A 104 14.00 -0.05 -1.50
C LEU A 104 13.13 1.12 -1.05
N TYR A 105 12.21 0.87 -0.12
CA TYR A 105 11.28 1.87 0.41
C TYR A 105 11.67 2.37 1.80
N LYS A 106 12.96 2.33 2.16
CA LYS A 106 13.44 2.67 3.51
C LYS A 106 13.04 4.08 3.93
N GLU A 107 13.18 5.04 3.03
CA GLU A 107 12.79 6.44 3.29
C GLU A 107 11.29 6.56 3.57
N PHE A 108 10.46 5.89 2.78
CA PHE A 108 9.02 5.83 3.00
C PHE A 108 8.68 5.25 4.38
N PHE A 109 9.26 4.09 4.72
CA PHE A 109 9.04 3.48 6.05
C PHE A 109 9.54 4.37 7.18
N GLN A 110 10.65 5.10 6.99
CA GLN A 110 11.16 6.05 7.96
C GLN A 110 10.20 7.24 8.14
N ILE A 111 9.64 7.79 7.06
CA ILE A 111 8.63 8.86 7.12
C ILE A 111 7.40 8.38 7.87
N VAL A 112 6.88 7.19 7.54
CA VAL A 112 5.73 6.58 8.24
C VAL A 112 6.03 6.40 9.72
N SER A 113 7.21 5.88 10.06
CA SER A 113 7.64 5.71 11.45
C SER A 113 7.71 7.05 12.19
N ASN A 114 8.34 8.06 11.59
CA ASN A 114 8.45 9.40 12.17
C ASN A 114 7.07 10.02 12.39
N PHE A 115 6.15 9.86 11.43
CA PHE A 115 4.78 10.34 11.56
C PHE A 115 4.03 9.64 12.70
N ASN A 116 4.10 8.31 12.77
CA ASN A 116 3.44 7.54 13.84
C ASN A 116 3.99 7.86 15.24
N ASN A 117 5.25 8.26 15.33
CA ASN A 117 5.91 8.69 16.57
C ASN A 117 5.80 10.20 16.82
N SER A 118 5.14 10.95 15.94
CA SER A 118 4.98 12.40 16.10
C SER A 118 3.73 12.72 16.93
N ASP A 119 3.80 13.79 17.71
CA ASP A 119 2.63 14.40 18.35
C ASP A 119 1.80 15.20 17.33
N TYR A 120 1.41 14.57 16.22
CA TYR A 120 0.65 15.24 15.19
C TYR A 120 -0.70 15.71 15.78
N PRO A 121 -0.92 17.03 15.92
CA PRO A 121 -2.03 17.56 16.74
C PRO A 121 -3.41 17.23 16.16
N TYR A 122 -3.45 16.80 14.90
CA TYR A 122 -4.69 16.45 14.21
C TYR A 122 -4.89 14.94 14.04
N ALA A 123 -4.06 14.08 14.64
CA ALA A 123 -4.16 12.63 14.50
C ALA A 123 -5.55 12.09 14.90
N GLN A 124 -6.17 12.68 15.93
CA GLN A 124 -7.52 12.33 16.39
C GLN A 124 -8.63 12.61 15.35
N TYR A 125 -8.38 13.45 14.35
CA TYR A 125 -9.34 13.77 13.29
C TYR A 125 -9.17 12.89 12.06
N LEU A 126 -8.09 12.10 11.96
CA LEU A 126 -7.88 11.15 10.86
C LEU A 126 -8.86 9.99 10.90
N GLN A 127 -9.47 9.73 12.06
CA GLN A 127 -10.41 8.62 12.25
C GLN A 127 -11.61 9.04 13.10
N LYS A 128 -12.70 8.29 12.98
CA LYS A 128 -13.88 8.47 13.84
C LYS A 128 -14.48 7.12 14.20
N TYR A 129 -15.02 7.01 15.42
CA TYR A 129 -15.73 5.81 15.83
C TYR A 129 -16.90 5.53 14.86
N TRP A 130 -16.91 4.33 14.28
CA TRP A 130 -17.77 4.02 13.15
C TRP A 130 -19.27 4.12 13.50
N GLU A 131 -19.66 3.71 14.72
CA GLU A 131 -21.06 3.79 15.16
C GLU A 131 -21.54 5.24 15.22
N GLU A 132 -20.70 6.14 15.75
CA GLU A 132 -21.01 7.56 15.82
C GLU A 132 -21.07 8.20 14.44
N LEU A 133 -20.11 7.89 13.56
CA LEU A 133 -20.07 8.44 12.21
C LEU A 133 -21.33 8.06 11.42
N TYR A 134 -21.69 6.78 11.42
CA TYR A 134 -22.86 6.32 10.67
C TYR A 134 -24.18 6.70 11.36
N LYS A 135 -24.17 6.90 12.69
CA LYS A 135 -25.31 7.48 13.41
C LYS A 135 -25.62 8.89 12.94
N GLU A 136 -24.61 9.74 12.79
CA GLU A 136 -24.81 11.11 12.33
C GLU A 136 -25.44 11.14 10.93
N VAL A 137 -24.93 10.31 10.01
CA VAL A 137 -25.47 10.17 8.65
C VAL A 137 -26.92 9.69 8.67
N ARG A 138 -27.24 8.64 9.45
CA ARG A 138 -28.59 8.06 9.50
C ARG A 138 -29.56 8.86 10.37
N GLU A 139 -29.14 9.92 11.05
CA GLU A 139 -30.05 10.80 11.81
C GLU A 139 -30.30 12.11 11.07
N ASN A 140 -29.36 12.54 10.23
CA ASN A 140 -29.50 13.70 9.37
C ASN A 140 -30.50 13.43 8.21
N LYS A 141 -31.46 14.36 8.01
CA LYS A 141 -32.50 14.23 6.98
C LYS A 141 -31.96 14.43 5.56
N ASP A 142 -31.09 15.41 5.38
CA ASP A 142 -30.52 15.76 4.08
C ASP A 142 -29.60 14.62 3.61
N ASP A 143 -28.81 14.03 4.51
CA ASP A 143 -27.96 12.88 4.20
C ASP A 143 -28.79 11.65 3.79
N LYS A 144 -29.93 11.40 4.45
CA LYS A 144 -30.86 10.33 4.03
C LYS A 144 -31.43 10.59 2.65
N GLN A 145 -31.85 11.82 2.37
CA GLN A 145 -32.42 12.18 1.10
C GLN A 145 -31.38 12.07 -0.02
N LEU A 146 -30.15 12.54 0.22
CA LEU A 146 -29.04 12.40 -0.71
C LEU A 146 -28.71 10.92 -1.00
N ILE A 147 -28.70 10.06 0.02
CA ILE A 147 -28.50 8.62 -0.15
C ILE A 147 -29.58 7.99 -1.04
N LYS A 148 -30.84 8.42 -0.89
CA LYS A 148 -31.95 7.96 -1.76
C LYS A 148 -31.83 8.49 -3.18
N GLU A 149 -31.33 9.71 -3.36
CA GLU A 149 -31.04 10.29 -4.67
C GLU A 149 -29.95 9.49 -5.39
N TRP A 150 -28.91 9.07 -4.68
CA TRP A 150 -27.83 8.25 -5.24
C TRP A 150 -28.26 6.84 -5.62
N GLU A 151 -29.14 6.23 -4.82
CA GLU A 151 -29.58 4.86 -5.02
C GLU A 151 -31.03 4.71 -4.52
N PRO A 152 -32.03 4.85 -5.40
CA PRO A 152 -33.44 4.77 -5.01
C PRO A 152 -33.84 3.43 -4.39
N SER A 153 -33.07 2.37 -4.64
CA SER A 153 -33.35 1.02 -4.12
C SER A 153 -32.92 0.81 -2.66
N VAL A 154 -32.28 1.78 -1.99
CA VAL A 154 -31.75 1.63 -0.61
C VAL A 154 -32.82 1.26 0.43
N ASP A 155 -34.10 1.57 0.20
CA ASP A 155 -35.19 1.19 1.10
C ASP A 155 -35.46 -0.33 1.08
N ILE A 156 -35.05 -1.03 0.01
CA ILE A 156 -35.30 -2.46 -0.23
C ILE A 156 -33.98 -3.24 -0.15
N ASP A 157 -32.92 -2.73 -0.78
CA ASP A 157 -31.62 -3.37 -0.84
C ASP A 157 -30.73 -2.93 0.34
N LYS A 158 -30.64 -3.80 1.34
CA LYS A 158 -29.84 -3.60 2.55
C LYS A 158 -28.34 -3.49 2.26
N PHE A 159 -27.83 -4.14 1.21
CA PHE A 159 -26.42 -4.06 0.80
C PHE A 159 -26.13 -2.66 0.25
N LYS A 160 -26.98 -2.19 -0.65
CA LYS A 160 -26.89 -0.85 -1.24
C LYS A 160 -27.03 0.24 -0.21
N TYR A 161 -27.97 0.10 0.72
CA TYR A 161 -28.12 0.99 1.86
C TYR A 161 -26.80 1.13 2.64
N ALA A 162 -26.24 0.01 3.08
CA ALA A 162 -24.99 0.02 3.85
C ALA A 162 -23.83 0.63 3.06
N GLN A 163 -23.78 0.35 1.76
CA GLN A 163 -22.82 0.94 0.85
C GLN A 163 -22.97 2.46 0.73
N MET A 164 -24.18 3.00 0.59
CA MET A 164 -24.38 4.44 0.47
C MET A 164 -24.13 5.18 1.79
N VAL A 165 -24.56 4.64 2.93
CA VAL A 165 -24.27 5.20 4.26
C VAL A 165 -22.76 5.26 4.51
N SER A 166 -22.03 4.19 4.17
CA SER A 166 -20.57 4.16 4.30
C SER A 166 -19.89 5.20 3.38
N ALA A 167 -20.37 5.37 2.15
CA ALA A 167 -19.85 6.40 1.24
C ALA A 167 -20.06 7.82 1.81
N ARG A 168 -21.29 8.13 2.25
CA ARG A 168 -21.59 9.43 2.87
C ARG A 168 -20.84 9.65 4.18
N GLY A 169 -20.67 8.61 4.98
CA GLY A 169 -19.85 8.66 6.20
C GLY A 169 -18.39 9.02 5.91
N ALA A 170 -17.81 8.49 4.83
CA ALA A 170 -16.45 8.87 4.41
C ALA A 170 -16.36 10.36 4.06
N GLU A 171 -17.34 10.91 3.32
CA GLU A 171 -17.39 12.35 3.03
C GLU A 171 -17.48 13.19 4.31
N LYS A 172 -18.36 12.80 5.26
CA LYS A 172 -18.50 13.50 6.55
C LYS A 172 -17.23 13.44 7.40
N LEU A 173 -16.48 12.34 7.35
CA LEU A 173 -15.19 12.23 8.02
C LEU A 173 -14.19 13.23 7.42
N VAL A 174 -14.11 13.35 6.09
CA VAL A 174 -13.22 14.29 5.41
C VAL A 174 -13.62 15.74 5.68
N ILE A 175 -14.92 16.06 5.75
CA ILE A 175 -15.41 17.38 6.15
C ILE A 175 -14.92 17.71 7.57
N LYS A 176 -15.14 16.82 8.54
CA LYS A 176 -14.71 17.03 9.93
C LYS A 176 -13.20 17.23 10.03
N PHE A 177 -12.43 16.41 9.33
CA PHE A 177 -10.98 16.54 9.26
C PHE A 177 -10.57 17.90 8.70
N SER A 178 -11.13 18.29 7.55
CA SER A 178 -10.79 19.56 6.89
C SER A 178 -11.14 20.78 7.76
N CYS A 179 -12.29 20.75 8.45
CA CYS A 179 -12.66 21.79 9.42
C CYS A 179 -11.63 21.92 10.56
N ALA A 180 -11.00 20.82 11.00
CA ALA A 180 -9.99 20.87 12.05
C ALA A 180 -8.72 21.63 11.61
N PHE A 181 -8.43 21.71 10.30
CA PHE A 181 -7.38 22.55 9.71
C PHE A 181 -7.82 24.00 9.49
N ARG A 182 -9.00 24.39 9.99
CA ARG A 182 -9.57 25.75 9.87
C ARG A 182 -9.88 26.17 8.42
N TYR A 183 -10.00 25.22 7.51
CA TYR A 183 -10.57 25.48 6.20
C TYR A 183 -12.05 25.85 6.33
N GLN A 184 -12.54 26.75 5.47
CA GLN A 184 -13.97 26.89 5.23
C GLN A 184 -14.42 25.74 4.35
N VAL A 185 -15.25 24.85 4.90
CA VAL A 185 -15.66 23.61 4.22
C VAL A 185 -17.11 23.73 3.78
N GLU A 186 -17.34 23.55 2.48
CA GLU A 186 -18.67 23.45 1.88
C GLU A 186 -18.91 22.02 1.40
N ASP A 187 -20.02 21.43 1.86
CA ASP A 187 -20.47 20.08 1.49
C ASP A 187 -21.22 20.15 0.15
N ILE A 188 -20.48 20.21 -0.95
CA ILE A 188 -21.08 20.37 -2.28
C ILE A 188 -21.89 19.14 -2.69
N SER A 189 -21.60 17.93 -2.17
CA SER A 189 -22.41 16.73 -2.42
C SER A 189 -23.90 16.95 -2.11
N ILE A 190 -24.24 17.72 -1.07
CA ILE A 190 -25.64 18.01 -0.71
C ILE A 190 -26.37 18.87 -1.76
N HIS A 191 -25.65 19.58 -2.62
CA HIS A 191 -26.25 20.42 -3.66
C HIS A 191 -27.00 19.62 -4.74
N GLN A 192 -26.83 18.30 -4.77
CA GLN A 192 -27.67 17.40 -5.59
C GLN A 192 -29.15 17.49 -5.22
N ILE A 193 -29.45 17.70 -3.92
CA ILE A 193 -30.83 17.77 -3.43
C ILE A 193 -31.27 19.21 -3.08
N THR A 194 -30.33 20.11 -2.80
CA THR A 194 -30.66 21.52 -2.51
C THR A 194 -30.66 22.40 -3.76
N GLU A 195 -30.11 21.92 -4.87
CA GLU A 195 -29.99 22.62 -6.15
C GLU A 195 -29.21 23.95 -6.08
N GLN A 196 -28.43 24.17 -5.00
CA GLN A 196 -27.67 25.41 -4.80
C GLN A 196 -26.52 25.60 -5.80
N SER A 197 -25.99 24.50 -6.35
CA SER A 197 -24.97 24.50 -7.40
C SER A 197 -24.93 23.15 -8.12
N SER A 198 -24.32 23.12 -9.31
CA SER A 198 -23.99 21.88 -10.05
C SER A 198 -22.55 21.38 -9.84
N ASP A 199 -21.77 22.03 -8.98
CA ASP A 199 -20.35 21.73 -8.74
C ASP A 199 -20.11 20.35 -8.10
N TRP A 200 -21.15 19.72 -7.53
CA TRP A 200 -21.10 18.33 -7.05
C TRP A 200 -20.70 17.33 -8.14
N LYS A 201 -20.88 17.71 -9.42
CA LYS A 201 -20.40 16.94 -10.57
C LYS A 201 -18.87 16.90 -10.66
N LEU A 202 -18.18 17.85 -10.03
CA LEU A 202 -16.72 18.01 -10.06
C LEU A 202 -16.03 17.45 -8.80
N GLY A 203 -16.66 17.56 -7.64
CA GLY A 203 -16.13 17.06 -6.36
C GLY A 203 -17.25 16.85 -5.35
N ASP A 204 -16.91 16.36 -4.17
CA ASP A 204 -17.84 16.12 -3.06
C ASP A 204 -17.77 17.22 -1.99
N ILE A 205 -16.60 17.87 -1.87
CA ILE A 205 -16.32 18.92 -0.87
C ILE A 205 -15.59 20.10 -1.54
N ARG A 206 -15.82 21.31 -1.07
CA ARG A 206 -15.03 22.50 -1.42
C ARG A 206 -14.38 23.14 -0.20
N LEU A 207 -13.10 23.48 -0.31
CA LEU A 207 -12.33 24.21 0.70
C LEU A 207 -12.07 25.65 0.24
N ASP A 208 -12.27 26.61 1.14
CA ASP A 208 -12.00 28.05 0.96
C ASP A 208 -12.53 28.60 -0.37
N GLN A 209 -13.73 28.15 -0.75
CA GLN A 209 -14.42 28.53 -1.98
C GLN A 209 -13.66 28.21 -3.29
N LYS A 210 -12.54 27.48 -3.22
CA LYS A 210 -11.62 27.29 -4.36
C LYS A 210 -11.29 25.83 -4.62
N THR A 211 -10.79 25.12 -3.62
CA THR A 211 -10.20 23.78 -3.80
C THR A 211 -11.29 22.72 -3.73
N LEU A 212 -11.35 21.83 -4.71
CA LEU A 212 -12.32 20.73 -4.74
C LEU A 212 -11.68 19.44 -4.23
N LEU A 213 -12.42 18.67 -3.44
CA LEU A 213 -12.04 17.34 -3.01
C LEU A 213 -13.05 16.31 -3.54
N ASP A 214 -12.58 15.18 -4.03
CA ASP A 214 -13.37 13.99 -4.39
C ASP A 214 -12.96 12.84 -3.45
N VAL A 215 -13.93 12.32 -2.69
CA VAL A 215 -13.68 11.36 -1.62
C VAL A 215 -13.83 9.95 -2.17
N LYS A 216 -12.74 9.18 -2.11
CA LYS A 216 -12.72 7.78 -2.51
C LYS A 216 -12.69 6.87 -1.30
N ASN A 217 -13.80 6.19 -1.07
CA ASN A 217 -13.96 5.25 0.02
C ASN A 217 -13.67 3.81 -0.42
N SER A 218 -12.64 3.21 0.15
CA SER A 218 -12.32 1.78 0.04
C SER A 218 -12.80 1.06 1.29
N ARG A 219 -13.19 -0.21 1.14
CA ARG A 219 -13.74 -1.01 2.24
C ARG A 219 -12.97 -2.30 2.44
N PHE A 220 -12.72 -2.63 3.70
CA PHE A 220 -12.13 -3.90 4.10
C PHE A 220 -13.17 -4.80 4.77
N THR A 221 -13.03 -6.10 4.58
CA THR A 221 -13.98 -7.08 5.11
C THR A 221 -13.75 -7.28 6.60
N VAL A 222 -14.80 -7.18 7.41
CA VAL A 222 -14.71 -7.26 8.88
C VAL A 222 -14.56 -8.71 9.39
N LYS A 223 -14.88 -9.72 8.55
CA LYS A 223 -14.91 -11.15 8.92
C LYS A 223 -13.87 -12.03 8.22
N SER A 224 -12.95 -11.49 7.41
CA SER A 224 -11.94 -12.34 6.78
C SER A 224 -10.90 -12.77 7.81
N LYS A 225 -10.55 -14.07 7.82
CA LYS A 225 -9.39 -14.59 8.58
C LYS A 225 -8.07 -13.98 8.09
N ASP A 226 -8.09 -13.34 6.92
CA ASP A 226 -7.01 -12.57 6.36
C ASP A 226 -7.36 -11.06 6.41
N PRO A 227 -6.70 -10.26 7.27
CA PRO A 227 -6.90 -8.80 7.34
C PRO A 227 -6.44 -8.07 6.07
N LYS A 228 -5.80 -8.77 5.11
CA LYS A 228 -5.32 -8.22 3.82
C LYS A 228 -6.27 -8.51 2.65
N ALA A 229 -7.38 -9.21 2.88
CA ALA A 229 -8.39 -9.44 1.86
C ALA A 229 -9.22 -8.15 1.65
N TYR A 230 -8.74 -7.28 0.78
CA TYR A 230 -9.54 -6.17 0.26
C TYR A 230 -10.66 -6.77 -0.59
N SER A 231 -11.91 -6.38 -0.34
CA SER A 231 -12.96 -6.68 -1.31
C SER A 231 -12.63 -5.89 -2.57
N GLU A 232 -12.49 -6.57 -3.71
CA GLU A 232 -12.34 -5.99 -5.05
C GLU A 232 -13.59 -5.19 -5.43
N PHE A 233 -13.87 -4.11 -4.71
CA PHE A 233 -14.76 -3.06 -5.19
C PHE A 233 -13.85 -2.00 -5.75
N CYS A 234 -13.66 -2.06 -7.08
CA CYS A 234 -12.93 -1.06 -7.84
C CYS A 234 -13.30 0.33 -7.32
N VAL A 235 -12.30 1.12 -6.92
CA VAL A 235 -12.48 2.54 -6.65
C VAL A 235 -13.22 3.11 -7.87
N PRO A 236 -14.40 3.73 -7.71
CA PRO A 236 -15.12 4.31 -8.82
C PRO A 236 -14.19 5.21 -9.62
N LYS A 237 -14.34 5.24 -10.95
CA LYS A 237 -13.50 6.08 -11.83
C LYS A 237 -13.37 7.49 -11.22
N PHE A 238 -12.14 8.00 -11.16
CA PHE A 238 -11.88 9.36 -10.68
C PHE A 238 -12.73 10.35 -11.48
N LYS A 239 -13.28 11.37 -10.80
CA LYS A 239 -13.96 12.46 -11.50
C LYS A 239 -12.91 13.18 -12.35
N HIS A 240 -12.85 12.88 -13.64
CA HIS A 240 -11.93 13.54 -14.56
C HIS A 240 -12.33 15.00 -14.77
N LYS A 241 -11.35 15.81 -15.17
CA LYS A 241 -11.53 17.14 -15.77
C LYS A 241 -12.70 17.13 -16.77
N ARG A 242 -13.89 17.50 -16.33
CA ARG A 242 -14.94 18.06 -17.19
C ARG A 242 -14.73 19.57 -17.21
N THR A 243 -13.56 20.01 -17.68
CA THR A 243 -13.41 21.39 -18.13
C THR A 243 -14.23 21.48 -19.39
N HIS A 244 -15.42 22.06 -19.28
CA HIS A 244 -15.96 22.82 -20.39
C HIS A 244 -14.86 23.79 -20.83
N GLN A 245 -14.71 23.90 -22.15
CA GLN A 245 -13.80 24.82 -22.80
C GLN A 245 -13.93 26.20 -22.12
N ASP A 246 -12.78 26.78 -21.78
CA ASP A 246 -12.57 28.22 -21.50
C ASP A 246 -12.49 28.76 -20.06
N GLU A 247 -12.47 27.96 -18.99
CA GLU A 247 -12.17 28.51 -17.64
C GLU A 247 -11.14 27.69 -16.86
N GLU A 248 -10.33 28.38 -16.05
CA GLU A 248 -9.19 27.88 -15.29
C GLU A 248 -9.40 26.45 -14.75
N LYS A 249 -8.43 25.57 -15.01
CA LYS A 249 -8.44 24.18 -14.52
C LYS A 249 -8.57 24.19 -12.99
N LYS A 250 -9.79 23.98 -12.46
CA LYS A 250 -9.99 23.73 -11.03
C LYS A 250 -9.42 22.36 -10.70
N GLU A 251 -8.37 22.35 -9.87
CA GLU A 251 -7.75 21.13 -9.40
C GLU A 251 -8.68 20.41 -8.42
N VAL A 252 -8.92 19.12 -8.69
CA VAL A 252 -9.66 18.23 -7.79
C VAL A 252 -8.64 17.33 -7.09
N TYR A 253 -8.57 17.44 -5.77
CA TYR A 253 -7.76 16.56 -4.93
C TYR A 253 -8.56 15.31 -4.60
N ILE A 254 -7.91 14.15 -4.65
CA ILE A 254 -8.53 12.90 -4.24
C ILE A 254 -8.20 12.64 -2.78
N VAL A 255 -9.22 12.35 -1.99
CA VAL A 255 -9.04 11.97 -0.58
C VAL A 255 -9.38 10.50 -0.42
N GLY A 256 -8.38 9.69 -0.07
CA GLY A 256 -8.58 8.27 0.21
C GLY A 256 -9.11 8.06 1.62
N VAL A 257 -10.19 7.29 1.75
CA VAL A 257 -10.75 6.86 3.04
C VAL A 257 -10.86 5.35 3.05
N LEU A 258 -10.45 4.72 4.15
CA LEU A 258 -10.64 3.29 4.40
C LEU A 258 -11.70 3.12 5.48
N SER A 259 -12.76 2.37 5.19
CA SER A 259 -13.85 2.11 6.14
C SER A 259 -14.22 0.62 6.24
N PRO A 260 -14.78 0.16 7.36
CA PRO A 260 -15.20 -1.24 7.48
C PRO A 260 -16.40 -1.54 6.57
N TYR A 261 -16.37 -2.69 5.91
CA TYR A 261 -17.51 -3.23 5.18
C TYR A 261 -18.55 -3.78 6.17
N LEU A 262 -19.52 -2.95 6.56
CA LEU A 262 -20.58 -3.31 7.50
C LEU A 262 -21.90 -3.61 6.79
N GLN A 263 -22.69 -4.51 7.36
CA GLN A 263 -24.06 -4.77 6.98
C GLN A 263 -25.01 -3.78 7.66
N LYS A 264 -26.21 -3.58 7.09
CA LYS A 264 -27.25 -2.67 7.59
C LYS A 264 -27.51 -2.84 9.10
N GLN A 265 -27.67 -4.07 9.58
CA GLN A 265 -27.96 -4.36 11.00
C GLN A 265 -26.91 -3.79 11.97
N PHE A 266 -25.63 -3.73 11.56
CA PHE A 266 -24.59 -3.10 12.36
C PHE A 266 -24.62 -1.58 12.24
N ILE A 267 -24.80 -1.06 11.02
CA ILE A 267 -24.89 0.39 10.74
C ILE A 267 -26.06 1.04 11.50
N ASP A 268 -27.19 0.35 11.61
CA ASP A 268 -28.37 0.83 12.32
C ASP A 268 -28.31 0.61 13.84
N GLY A 269 -27.30 -0.11 14.32
CA GLY A 269 -27.14 -0.45 15.72
C GLY A 269 -28.13 -1.52 16.22
N GLU A 270 -28.74 -2.28 15.31
CA GLU A 270 -29.59 -3.43 15.63
C GLU A 270 -28.74 -4.57 16.25
N GLU A 271 -27.49 -4.72 15.80
CA GLU A 271 -26.51 -5.67 16.33
C GLU A 271 -25.19 -4.99 16.68
N LYS A 272 -24.49 -5.53 17.69
CA LYS A 272 -23.15 -5.06 18.09
C LYS A 272 -22.07 -5.91 17.44
N LEU A 273 -21.02 -5.25 16.95
CA LEU A 273 -19.84 -5.91 16.39
C LEU A 273 -18.58 -5.45 17.15
N LYS A 274 -17.78 -6.41 17.62
CA LYS A 274 -16.54 -6.13 18.37
C LYS A 274 -15.33 -6.19 17.44
N GLY A 275 -14.30 -5.42 17.77
CA GLY A 275 -13.02 -5.44 17.04
C GLY A 275 -13.09 -4.83 15.64
N VAL A 276 -14.07 -3.96 15.38
CA VAL A 276 -14.19 -3.26 14.10
C VAL A 276 -13.23 -2.08 14.09
N GLU A 277 -12.35 -2.04 13.09
CA GLU A 277 -11.51 -0.87 12.85
C GLU A 277 -12.35 0.35 12.42
N ASN A 278 -11.94 1.53 12.88
CA ASN A 278 -12.62 2.77 12.57
C ASN A 278 -12.33 3.25 11.14
N PRO A 279 -13.30 3.91 10.48
CA PRO A 279 -13.05 4.70 9.29
C PRO A 279 -11.86 5.65 9.50
N LYS A 280 -10.92 5.65 8.54
CA LYS A 280 -9.71 6.48 8.59
C LYS A 280 -9.36 7.08 7.24
N ILE A 281 -8.88 8.33 7.26
CA ILE A 281 -8.33 9.02 6.10
C ILE A 281 -6.92 8.46 5.85
N LEU A 282 -6.67 8.00 4.63
CA LEU A 282 -5.38 7.45 4.21
C LEU A 282 -4.42 8.52 3.68
N GLY A 283 -4.97 9.60 3.13
CA GLY A 283 -4.20 10.69 2.56
C GLY A 283 -4.96 11.49 1.53
N ILE A 284 -4.33 12.57 1.08
CA ILE A 284 -4.82 13.47 0.04
C ILE A 284 -3.75 13.48 -1.06
N PHE A 285 -4.15 13.28 -2.31
CA PHE A 285 -3.23 13.32 -3.45
C PHE A 285 -3.87 14.02 -4.65
N TYR A 286 -3.04 14.45 -5.58
CA TYR A 286 -3.48 15.08 -6.82
C TYR A 286 -3.29 14.11 -7.99
N GLN A 287 -4.27 14.06 -8.90
CA GLN A 287 -4.32 13.06 -9.99
C GLN A 287 -3.07 13.06 -10.89
N LYS A 288 -2.40 14.21 -11.07
CA LYS A 288 -1.20 14.30 -11.91
C LYS A 288 -0.04 13.39 -11.42
N LEU A 289 -0.01 13.00 -10.14
CA LEU A 289 0.95 12.01 -9.61
C LEU A 289 0.68 10.56 -10.03
N LEU A 290 -0.50 10.25 -10.57
CA LEU A 290 -0.86 8.90 -11.00
C LEU A 290 -0.61 8.66 -12.49
N GLU A 291 -0.26 9.71 -13.24
CA GLU A 291 0.01 9.67 -14.68
C GLU A 291 1.52 9.65 -15.00
N GLU A 292 2.37 9.64 -13.97
CA GLU A 292 3.84 9.49 -14.02
C GLU A 292 4.25 8.09 -13.53
#